data_AF-A0A2V0PFI5-F1
#
_entry.id   AF-A0A2V0PFI5-F1
#
_cell.length_a   1.000
_cell.length_b   1.000
_cell.length_c   1.000
_cell.angle_alpha   90.00
_cell.angle_beta   90.00
_cell.angle_gamma   90.00
#
_symmetry.space_group_name_H-M   'P 1'
#
loop_
_entity.id
_entity.type
_entity.pdbx_description
1 polymer ?
#
loop_
_entity_poly.entity_id
_entity_poly.type
_entity_poly.pdbx_seq_one_letter_code
_entity_poly.pdbx_strand_id
1 'polypeptide(L)'
;MQKGGDMNLIGQFGVGFYSVYLVADWVEVVSKANGDKQWIWASDAGGSFSVAEDEGENEDLGRGTLIKIHLKQEAMEYAEESKLRELVARYSEFINFPIYLEATKEVDVPLEEEEEAAAAADDKKDEPKDDDDAEVEDE
;
A
#
# COMPACT_ATOMS: atom_id res chain seq x y z
N MET A 1 -21.55 3.83 37.74
CA MET A 1 -21.67 2.93 36.57
C MET A 1 -20.29 2.80 35.96
N GLN A 2 -19.55 1.75 36.31
CA GLN A 2 -18.12 1.61 35.99
C GLN A 2 -17.95 0.41 35.05
N LYS A 3 -17.48 0.65 33.83
CA LYS A 3 -17.36 -0.38 32.78
C LYS A 3 -16.15 -0.16 31.86
N GLY A 4 -15.05 0.32 32.45
CA GLY A 4 -13.81 0.69 31.74
C GLY A 4 -12.58 0.76 32.63
N GLY A 5 -12.55 0.03 33.75
CA GLY A 5 -11.34 -0.07 34.57
C GLY A 5 -10.26 -0.91 33.90
N ASP A 6 -10.67 -2.04 33.35
CA ASP A 6 -9.79 -3.10 32.83
C ASP A 6 -9.08 -2.67 31.54
N MET A 7 -9.77 -1.95 30.66
CA MET A 7 -9.18 -1.38 29.44
C MET A 7 -8.08 -0.35 29.73
N ASN A 8 -8.18 0.40 30.82
CA ASN A 8 -7.18 1.40 31.20
C ASN A 8 -5.89 0.77 31.78
N LEU A 9 -5.97 -0.45 32.31
CA LEU A 9 -4.81 -1.20 32.82
C LEU A 9 -3.95 -1.76 31.66
N ILE A 10 -4.56 -2.19 30.56
CA ILE A 10 -3.86 -2.74 29.38
C ILE A 10 -2.85 -1.73 28.81
N GLY A 11 -3.23 -0.44 28.73
CA GLY A 11 -2.35 0.64 28.28
C GLY A 11 -1.19 0.96 29.24
N GLN A 12 -1.34 0.68 30.54
CA GLN A 12 -0.31 0.95 31.55
C GLN A 12 0.79 -0.14 31.58
N PHE A 13 0.45 -1.39 31.25
CA PHE A 13 1.39 -2.51 31.27
C PHE A 13 2.00 -2.85 29.90
N GLY A 14 1.65 -2.12 28.83
CA GLY A 14 2.19 -2.35 27.48
C GLY A 14 1.74 -3.66 26.80
N VAL A 15 0.90 -4.47 27.46
CA VAL A 15 0.41 -5.76 26.96
C VAL A 15 -0.58 -5.65 25.79
N GLY A 16 -0.95 -4.43 25.40
CA GLY A 16 -1.91 -4.16 24.33
C GLY A 16 -1.52 -4.74 22.95
N PHE A 17 -0.23 -4.93 22.67
CA PHE A 17 0.23 -5.55 21.41
C PHE A 17 -0.45 -6.89 21.12
N TYR A 18 -0.54 -7.77 22.13
CA TYR A 18 -1.11 -9.11 21.97
C TYR A 18 -2.61 -9.12 21.65
N SER A 19 -3.31 -7.98 21.75
CA SER A 19 -4.72 -7.88 21.31
C SER A 19 -4.90 -8.03 19.79
N VAL A 20 -3.82 -7.89 19.01
CA VAL A 20 -3.81 -8.13 17.55
C VAL A 20 -4.33 -9.54 17.18
N TYR A 21 -4.02 -10.56 18.00
CA TYR A 21 -4.43 -11.95 17.75
C TYR A 21 -5.93 -12.21 17.96
N LEU A 22 -6.70 -11.20 18.40
CA LEU A 22 -8.16 -11.26 18.31
C LEU A 22 -8.62 -11.24 16.83
N VAL A 23 -7.94 -10.47 15.98
CA VAL A 23 -8.30 -10.23 14.57
C VAL A 23 -7.33 -10.85 13.55
N ALA A 24 -6.15 -11.30 13.99
CA ALA A 24 -5.10 -11.83 13.14
C ALA A 24 -4.77 -13.30 13.45
N ASP A 25 -4.41 -14.06 12.41
CA ASP A 25 -3.83 -15.42 12.53
C ASP A 25 -2.29 -15.39 12.55
N TRP A 26 -1.67 -14.43 11.87
CA TRP A 26 -0.21 -14.26 11.80
C TRP A 26 0.15 -12.78 11.85
N VAL A 27 1.25 -12.45 12.52
CA VAL A 27 1.75 -11.07 12.63
C VAL A 27 3.25 -11.03 12.40
N GLU A 28 3.68 -10.13 11.52
CA GLU A 28 5.09 -9.77 11.33
C GLU A 28 5.35 -8.38 11.90
N VAL A 29 6.48 -8.22 12.56
CA VAL A 29 6.99 -6.93 13.05
C VAL A 29 8.38 -6.75 12.48
N VAL A 30 8.48 -5.93 11.43
CA VAL A 30 9.76 -5.51 10.84
C VAL A 30 10.20 -4.25 11.58
N SER A 31 11.38 -4.26 12.19
CA SER A 31 11.86 -3.14 13.00
C SER A 31 13.30 -2.77 12.70
N LYS A 32 13.57 -1.46 12.69
CA LYS A 32 14.86 -0.87 12.34
C LYS A 32 15.27 0.17 13.38
N ALA A 33 16.26 -0.18 14.20
CA ALA A 33 16.84 0.72 15.18
C ALA A 33 17.98 1.59 14.60
N ASN A 34 18.30 2.68 15.29
CA ASN A 34 19.52 3.46 15.02
C ASN A 34 20.74 2.65 15.46
N GLY A 35 21.65 2.34 14.53
CA GLY A 35 22.90 1.60 14.83
C GLY A 35 22.79 0.07 14.81
N ASP A 36 21.62 -0.47 14.51
CA ASP A 36 21.40 -1.90 14.24
C ASP A 36 20.81 -2.09 12.82
N LYS A 37 20.79 -3.34 12.35
CA LYS A 37 20.16 -3.79 11.11
C LYS A 37 18.63 -3.76 11.19
N GLN A 38 17.98 -4.09 10.07
CA GLN A 38 16.55 -4.38 10.05
C GLN A 38 16.34 -5.83 10.48
N TRP A 39 15.38 -6.06 11.38
CA TRP A 39 15.06 -7.38 11.93
C TRP A 39 13.56 -7.66 11.76
N ILE A 40 13.22 -8.90 11.39
CA ILE A 40 11.86 -9.40 11.27
C ILE A 40 11.57 -10.31 12.45
N TRP A 41 10.57 -9.96 13.26
CA TRP A 41 9.95 -10.84 14.24
C TRP A 41 8.61 -11.35 13.69
N ALA A 42 8.27 -12.63 13.89
CA ALA A 42 6.95 -13.13 13.47
C ALA A 42 6.40 -14.26 14.36
N SER A 43 5.07 -14.34 14.50
CA SER A 43 4.38 -15.33 15.34
C SER A 43 2.90 -15.52 14.96
N ASP A 44 2.39 -16.72 15.28
CA ASP A 44 1.01 -17.21 15.20
C ASP A 44 0.30 -17.18 16.58
N ALA A 45 0.94 -16.61 17.60
CA ALA A 45 0.60 -16.76 19.02
C ALA A 45 0.57 -18.21 19.56
N GLY A 46 1.13 -19.19 18.83
CA GLY A 46 1.25 -20.60 19.21
C GLY A 46 2.23 -20.89 20.36
N GLY A 47 2.69 -19.86 21.08
CA GLY A 47 3.65 -19.94 22.19
C GLY A 47 5.12 -19.85 21.75
N SER A 48 5.41 -19.70 20.46
CA SER A 48 6.74 -19.45 19.91
C SER A 48 6.74 -18.29 18.91
N PHE A 49 7.93 -17.79 18.56
CA PHE A 49 8.13 -16.75 17.55
C PHE A 49 9.47 -16.97 16.85
N SER A 50 9.59 -16.47 15.62
CA SER A 50 10.86 -16.39 14.90
C SER A 50 11.44 -14.98 14.99
N VAL A 51 12.77 -14.89 14.88
CA VAL A 51 13.51 -13.63 14.64
C VAL A 51 14.55 -13.90 13.56
N ALA A 52 14.55 -13.11 12.50
CA ALA A 52 15.50 -13.17 11.39
C ALA A 52 16.02 -11.77 11.05
N GLU A 53 17.23 -11.71 10.50
CA GLU A 53 17.73 -10.50 9.85
C GLU A 53 16.96 -10.29 8.55
N ASP A 54 16.61 -9.04 8.23
CA ASP A 54 15.99 -8.72 6.94
C ASP A 54 17.08 -8.56 5.88
N GLU A 55 17.20 -9.54 4.98
CA GLU A 55 18.19 -9.54 3.89
C GLU A 55 17.75 -8.67 2.68
N GLY A 56 16.66 -7.90 2.82
CA GLY A 56 16.10 -7.03 1.77
C GLY A 56 14.77 -7.52 1.21
N GLU A 57 13.98 -8.27 1.98
CA GLU A 57 12.63 -8.71 1.60
C GLU A 57 11.58 -7.61 1.81
N ASN A 58 11.88 -6.61 2.64
CA ASN A 58 11.03 -5.44 2.87
C ASN A 58 11.76 -4.15 2.48
N GLU A 59 11.01 -3.05 2.38
CA GLU A 59 11.61 -1.72 2.23
C GLU A 59 12.50 -1.37 3.44
N ASP A 60 13.61 -0.66 3.21
CA ASP A 60 14.43 -0.13 4.31
C ASP A 60 13.66 0.98 5.03
N LEU A 61 13.21 0.67 6.25
CA LEU A 61 12.47 1.61 7.10
C LEU A 61 13.34 2.81 7.53
N GLY A 62 14.67 2.71 7.40
CA GLY A 62 15.69 3.66 7.86
C GLY A 62 15.79 3.73 9.38
N ARG A 63 14.67 4.08 10.04
CA ARG A 63 14.42 3.99 11.48
C ARG A 63 12.92 3.99 11.78
N GLY A 64 12.36 2.84 12.14
CA GLY A 64 10.95 2.69 12.49
C GLY A 64 10.55 1.26 12.82
N THR A 65 9.23 1.02 12.86
CA THR A 65 8.64 -0.32 12.97
C THR A 65 7.42 -0.39 12.05
N LEU A 66 7.39 -1.40 11.18
CA LEU A 66 6.24 -1.81 10.37
C LEU A 66 5.62 -3.05 11.01
N ILE A 67 4.30 -3.04 11.21
CA ILE A 67 3.54 -4.19 11.70
C ILE A 67 2.63 -4.66 10.57
N LYS A 68 2.88 -5.86 10.03
CA LYS A 68 1.96 -6.51 9.08
C LYS A 68 1.02 -7.42 9.83
N ILE A 69 -0.27 -7.32 9.54
CA ILE A 69 -1.34 -8.04 10.24
C ILE A 69 -2.07 -8.91 9.23
N HIS A 70 -1.90 -10.23 9.31
CA HIS A 70 -2.62 -11.17 8.44
C HIS A 70 -3.96 -11.48 9.10
N LEU A 71 -4.99 -10.77 8.63
CA LEU A 71 -6.35 -10.82 9.18
C LEU A 71 -7.00 -12.19 8.99
N LYS A 72 -7.80 -12.57 9.99
CA LYS A 72 -8.73 -13.70 9.94
C LYS A 72 -9.84 -13.45 8.91
N GLN A 73 -10.43 -14.51 8.37
CA GLN A 73 -11.53 -14.38 7.39
C GLN A 73 -12.75 -13.66 7.98
N GLU A 74 -13.07 -13.86 9.26
CA GLU A 74 -14.11 -13.12 9.98
C GLU A 74 -13.74 -11.67 10.32
N ALA A 75 -12.47 -11.29 10.18
CA ALA A 75 -11.92 -9.97 10.51
C ALA A 75 -11.61 -9.10 9.28
N MET A 76 -12.02 -9.51 8.08
CA MET A 76 -11.75 -8.77 6.84
C MET A 76 -12.36 -7.36 6.81
N GLU A 77 -13.35 -7.04 7.66
CA GLU A 77 -13.86 -5.67 7.83
C GLU A 77 -12.77 -4.66 8.24
N TYR A 78 -11.69 -5.11 8.88
CA TYR A 78 -10.56 -4.26 9.26
C TYR A 78 -9.63 -3.91 8.09
N ALA A 79 -9.87 -4.47 6.89
CA ALA A 79 -9.22 -4.03 5.65
C ALA A 79 -10.01 -2.93 4.91
N GLU A 80 -11.24 -2.61 5.34
CA GLU A 80 -12.05 -1.57 4.70
C GLU A 80 -11.59 -0.16 5.11
N GLU A 81 -11.35 0.72 4.12
CA GLU A 81 -10.90 2.10 4.35
C GLU A 81 -11.89 2.90 5.21
N SER A 82 -13.20 2.67 5.02
CA SER A 82 -14.30 3.23 5.81
C SER A 82 -14.16 2.91 7.30
N LYS A 83 -13.91 1.63 7.63
CA LYS A 83 -13.72 1.10 8.98
C LYS A 83 -12.43 1.64 9.60
N LEU A 84 -11.33 1.59 8.87
CA LEU A 84 -10.03 2.11 9.31
C LEU A 84 -10.11 3.61 9.62
N ARG A 85 -10.77 4.39 8.77
CA ARG A 85 -10.99 5.83 8.96
C ARG A 85 -11.83 6.12 10.21
N GLU A 86 -12.88 5.35 10.49
CA GLU A 86 -13.67 5.48 11.73
C GLU A 86 -12.84 5.14 12.98
N LEU A 87 -12.05 4.07 12.93
CA LEU A 87 -11.23 3.60 14.05
C LEU A 87 -10.10 4.58 14.38
N VAL A 88 -9.36 5.06 13.37
CA VAL A 88 -8.30 6.07 13.55
C VAL A 88 -8.88 7.35 14.13
N ALA A 89 -10.00 7.86 13.57
CA ALA A 89 -10.65 9.06 14.10
C ALA A 89 -11.12 8.90 15.56
N ARG A 90 -11.62 7.72 15.95
CA ARG A 90 -12.09 7.44 17.31
C ARG A 90 -10.96 7.26 18.35
N TYR A 91 -9.87 6.58 17.98
CA TYR A 91 -8.87 6.14 18.95
C TYR A 91 -7.59 6.99 18.95
N SER A 92 -7.39 7.87 17.97
CA SER A 92 -6.16 8.66 17.83
C SER A 92 -6.29 10.15 18.21
N GLU A 93 -7.43 10.60 18.73
CA GLU A 93 -7.69 12.02 19.13
C GLU A 93 -6.61 12.62 20.05
N PHE A 94 -5.97 11.79 20.88
CA PHE A 94 -4.95 12.21 21.86
C PHE A 94 -3.49 11.96 21.42
N ILE A 95 -3.25 11.66 20.14
CA ILE A 95 -1.91 11.39 19.61
C ILE A 95 -1.25 12.68 19.08
N ASN A 96 -0.10 13.05 19.66
CA ASN A 96 0.64 14.28 19.32
C ASN A 96 1.44 14.21 17.99
N PHE A 97 1.13 13.26 17.11
CA PHE A 97 1.82 13.03 15.84
C PHE A 97 0.79 12.91 14.71
N PRO A 98 1.11 13.37 13.48
CA PRO A 98 0.21 13.19 12.35
C PRO A 98 0.10 11.71 11.99
N ILE A 99 -1.12 11.27 11.71
CA ILE A 99 -1.43 9.92 11.26
C ILE A 99 -2.00 10.02 9.86
N TYR A 100 -1.52 9.14 8.99
CA TYR A 100 -1.91 9.06 7.59
C TYR A 100 -2.60 7.72 7.35
N LEU A 101 -3.60 7.71 6.48
CA LEU A 101 -4.26 6.51 5.99
C LEU A 101 -4.07 6.49 4.47
N GLU A 102 -3.51 5.41 3.95
CA GLU A 102 -3.45 5.18 2.51
C GLU A 102 -4.85 4.82 2.01
N ALA A 103 -5.26 5.45 0.90
CA ALA A 103 -6.63 5.40 0.39
C ALA A 103 -6.60 5.48 -1.13
N THR A 104 -7.20 4.49 -1.81
CA THR A 104 -7.35 4.51 -3.27
C THR A 104 -8.50 5.42 -3.66
N LYS A 105 -8.21 6.45 -4.46
CA LYS A 105 -9.24 7.33 -5.02
C LYS A 105 -9.37 7.12 -6.52
N GLU A 106 -10.53 6.62 -6.94
CA GLU A 106 -10.94 6.63 -8.34
C GLU A 106 -11.19 8.08 -8.81
N VAL A 107 -10.78 8.38 -10.04
CA VAL A 107 -10.96 9.68 -10.68
C VAL A 107 -11.39 9.41 -12.11
N ASP A 108 -12.66 9.70 -12.41
CA ASP A 108 -13.16 9.71 -13.79
C ASP A 108 -12.40 10.75 -14.60
N VAL A 109 -11.56 10.30 -15.53
CA VAL A 109 -10.96 11.15 -16.56
C VAL A 109 -12.04 11.34 -17.64
N PRO A 110 -12.49 12.57 -17.93
CA PRO A 110 -13.39 12.82 -19.05
C PRO A 110 -12.72 12.35 -20.34
N LEU A 111 -13.41 11.52 -21.12
CA LEU A 111 -13.02 11.24 -22.49
C LEU A 111 -13.31 12.51 -23.31
N GLU A 112 -12.26 13.23 -23.69
CA GLU A 112 -12.37 14.24 -24.75
C GLU A 112 -12.73 13.50 -26.06
N GLU A 113 -13.80 13.92 -26.72
CA GLU A 113 -14.37 13.20 -27.86
C GLU A 113 -13.44 13.33 -29.09
N GLU A 114 -13.06 12.21 -29.71
CA GLU A 114 -12.19 12.17 -30.92
C GLU A 114 -12.96 12.61 -32.19
N GLU A 115 -13.53 13.82 -32.20
CA GLU A 115 -14.31 14.38 -33.30
C GLU A 115 -13.51 15.38 -34.17
N GLU A 116 -12.35 14.98 -34.73
CA GLU A 116 -11.77 15.67 -35.92
C GLU A 116 -10.69 14.86 -36.70
N ALA A 117 -10.94 13.58 -37.02
CA ALA A 117 -10.00 12.75 -37.80
C ALA A 117 -10.54 12.22 -39.15
N ALA A 118 -11.83 12.37 -39.45
CA ALA A 118 -12.48 11.72 -40.61
C ALA A 118 -12.60 12.59 -41.89
N ALA A 119 -12.16 13.85 -41.85
CA ALA A 119 -12.57 14.89 -42.81
C ALA A 119 -11.46 15.41 -43.75
N ALA A 120 -10.54 14.54 -44.20
CA ALA A 120 -9.43 14.93 -45.08
C ALA A 120 -9.07 13.90 -46.18
N ALA A 121 -9.97 12.95 -46.48
CA ALA A 121 -9.64 11.74 -47.25
C ALA A 121 -10.45 11.54 -48.55
N ASP A 122 -10.90 12.61 -49.22
CA ASP A 122 -11.42 12.52 -50.60
C ASP A 122 -11.23 13.83 -51.40
N ASP A 123 -10.17 13.88 -52.21
CA ASP A 123 -10.23 14.32 -53.62
C ASP A 123 -9.01 13.72 -54.36
N LYS A 124 -9.13 13.51 -55.68
CA LYS A 124 -8.11 12.85 -56.52
C LYS A 124 -7.99 13.54 -57.89
N LYS A 125 -6.85 14.17 -58.16
CA LYS A 125 -6.26 14.47 -59.49
C LYS A 125 -4.97 15.29 -59.28
N ASP A 126 -3.93 15.26 -60.13
CA ASP A 126 -3.63 14.52 -61.37
C ASP A 126 -2.14 14.10 -61.37
N GLU A 127 -1.81 12.95 -61.96
CA GLU A 127 -0.46 12.62 -62.49
C GLU A 127 -0.32 13.22 -63.93
N PRO A 128 0.87 13.31 -64.59
CA PRO A 128 2.09 12.47 -64.39
C PRO A 128 3.48 13.12 -64.62
N LYS A 129 4.55 12.29 -64.45
CA LYS A 129 5.85 12.31 -65.16
C LYS A 129 6.84 13.47 -64.88
N ASP A 130 8.14 13.38 -65.23
CA ASP A 130 8.92 12.37 -65.99
C ASP A 130 10.11 11.77 -65.17
N ASP A 131 10.54 10.59 -65.61
CA ASP A 131 11.89 10.02 -65.81
C ASP A 131 13.11 10.87 -65.32
N ASP A 132 14.04 10.35 -64.49
CA ASP A 132 15.32 9.66 -64.81
C ASP A 132 16.03 9.32 -63.44
N ASP A 133 16.97 8.39 -63.17
CA ASP A 133 17.69 7.28 -63.86
C ASP A 133 18.23 6.26 -62.77
N ALA A 134 19.18 5.36 -63.07
CA ALA A 134 19.85 4.39 -62.17
C ALA A 134 21.14 4.96 -61.47
N GLU A 135 22.06 4.27 -60.76
CA GLU A 135 22.46 2.86 -60.47
C GLU A 135 22.86 2.75 -58.96
N VAL A 136 22.61 1.66 -58.19
CA VAL A 136 23.45 0.45 -57.94
C VAL A 136 24.95 0.67 -57.63
N GLU A 137 25.36 0.44 -56.37
CA GLU A 137 26.59 -0.21 -55.82
C GLU A 137 26.59 0.03 -54.27
N ASP A 138 26.61 -0.95 -53.35
CA ASP A 138 27.61 -1.97 -52.96
C ASP A 138 28.78 -1.48 -52.06
N GLU A 139 28.58 -1.49 -50.73
CA GLU A 139 29.54 -1.94 -49.68
C GLU A 139 28.81 -2.26 -48.35
#